data_AF-A0A9P7D3R6-F1
#
_entry.id   AF-A0A9P7D3R6-F1
#
_cell.length_a   1.000
_cell.length_b   1.000
_cell.length_c   1.000
_cell.angle_alpha   90.00
_cell.angle_beta   90.00
_cell.angle_gamma   90.00
#
_symmetry.space_group_name_H-M   'P 1'
#
loop_
_entity.id
_entity.type
_entity.pdbx_description
1 polymer ?
#
loop_
_entity_poly.entity_id
_entity_poly.type
_entity_poly.pdbx_seq_one_letter_code
_entity_poly.pdbx_strand_id
1 'polypeptide(L)' 'VYRVNWLKAKARWQRWEEELSLVEHEMGWTISWFRHKKDEWHRRYRQTTKPGHQAYAQRQVLLWEKFELDAQNAF' A
#
# COMPACT_ATOMS: atom_id res chain seq x y z
N VAL A 1 -1.87 -38.27 -23.51
CA VAL A 1 -2.28 -36.83 -23.60
C VAL A 1 -2.93 -36.30 -22.30
N TYR A 2 -3.70 -37.10 -21.55
CA TYR A 2 -4.36 -36.67 -20.30
C TYR A 2 -3.45 -36.10 -19.20
N ARG A 3 -2.27 -36.72 -18.96
CA ARG A 3 -1.35 -36.31 -17.89
C ARG A 3 -0.74 -34.91 -18.09
N VAL A 4 -0.43 -34.54 -19.33
CA VAL A 4 0.13 -33.22 -19.67
C VAL A 4 -0.93 -32.12 -19.48
N ASN A 5 -2.18 -32.41 -19.86
CA ASN A 5 -3.28 -31.46 -19.66
C ASN A 5 -3.56 -31.22 -18.16
N TRP A 6 -3.51 -32.28 -17.35
CA TRP A 6 -3.62 -32.15 -15.89
C TRP A 6 -2.48 -31.32 -15.29
N LEU A 7 -1.22 -31.57 -15.68
CA LEU A 7 -0.07 -30.79 -15.20
C LEU A 7 -0.19 -29.30 -15.56
N LYS A 8 -0.63 -28.99 -16.79
CA LYS A 8 -0.86 -27.60 -17.22
C LYS A 8 -1.98 -26.94 -16.41
N ALA A 9 -3.06 -27.66 -16.13
CA ALA A 9 -4.15 -27.15 -15.31
C ALA A 9 -3.70 -26.89 -13.86
N LYS A 10 -2.96 -27.83 -13.26
CA LYS A 10 -2.39 -27.68 -11.93
C LYS A 10 -1.44 -26.49 -11.83
N ALA A 11 -0.52 -26.35 -12.80
CA ALA A 11 0.42 -25.23 -12.81
C ALA A 11 -0.28 -23.86 -12.91
N ARG A 12 -1.38 -23.76 -13.67
CA ARG A 12 -2.19 -22.53 -13.69
C ARG A 12 -2.87 -22.27 -12.35
N TRP A 13 -3.43 -23.31 -11.74
CA TRP A 13 -4.09 -23.18 -10.44
C TRP A 13 -3.11 -22.71 -9.36
N GLN A 14 -1.92 -23.30 -9.29
CA GLN A 14 -0.87 -22.89 -8.34
C GLN A 14 -0.42 -21.44 -8.58
N ARG A 15 -0.27 -21.03 -9.84
CA ARG A 15 0.05 -19.63 -10.15
C ARG A 15 -1.04 -18.67 -9.67
N TRP A 16 -2.31 -19.02 -9.88
CA TRP A 16 -3.41 -18.18 -9.40
C TRP A 16 -3.43 -18.07 -7.87
N GLU A 17 -3.11 -19.16 -7.16
CA GLU A 17 -2.97 -19.16 -5.70
C GLU A 17 -1.81 -18.26 -5.24
N GLU A 18 -0.66 -18.34 -5.92
CA GLU A 18 0.50 -17.44 -5.67
C GLU A 18 0.16 -15.97 -5.95
N GLU A 19 -0.47 -15.69 -7.09
CA GLU A 19 -0.87 -14.32 -7.48
C GLU A 19 -1.88 -13.73 -6.48
N LEU A 20 -2.85 -14.51 -6.01
CA LEU A 20 -3.80 -14.05 -5.01
C LEU A 20 -3.07 -13.64 -3.72
N SER A 21 -2.17 -14.50 -3.21
CA SER A 21 -1.37 -14.18 -2.03
C SER A 21 -0.53 -12.93 -2.26
N LEU A 22 0.10 -12.75 -3.42
CA LEU A 22 0.90 -11.56 -3.70
C LEU A 22 0.05 -10.29 -3.68
N VAL A 23 -1.11 -10.31 -4.31
CA VAL A 23 -2.03 -9.16 -4.36
C VAL A 23 -2.48 -8.75 -2.96
N GLU A 24 -2.83 -9.71 -2.09
CA GLU A 24 -3.19 -9.42 -0.69
C GLU A 24 -2.05 -8.73 0.07
N HIS A 25 -0.81 -9.18 -0.14
CA HIS A 25 0.36 -8.55 0.47
C HIS A 25 0.62 -7.15 -0.10
N GLU A 26 0.48 -6.95 -1.41
CA GLU A 26 0.64 -5.65 -2.06
C GLU A 26 -0.37 -4.61 -1.54
N MET A 27 -1.62 -5.01 -1.31
CA MET A 27 -2.64 -4.16 -0.66
C MET A 27 -2.19 -3.73 0.75
N GLY A 28 -1.72 -4.69 1.57
CA GLY A 28 -1.20 -4.41 2.90
C GLY A 28 0.05 -3.51 2.90
N TRP A 29 0.96 -3.72 1.96
CA TRP A 29 2.15 -2.89 1.78
C TRP A 29 1.80 -1.47 1.33
N THR A 30 0.78 -1.30 0.49
CA THR A 30 0.30 0.00 0.05
C THR A 30 -0.19 0.84 1.22
N ILE A 31 -1.03 0.26 2.09
CA ILE A 31 -1.51 0.92 3.32
C ILE A 31 -0.34 1.28 4.24
N SER A 32 0.59 0.33 4.43
CA SER A 32 1.77 0.52 5.26
C SER A 32 2.68 1.65 4.75
N TRP A 33 2.80 1.77 3.42
CA TRP A 33 3.56 2.84 2.77
C TRP A 33 2.92 4.22 2.97
N PHE A 34 1.60 4.34 2.85
CA PHE A 34 0.89 5.59 3.11
C PHE A 34 1.05 6.04 4.56
N ARG A 35 0.92 5.11 5.52
CA ARG A 35 1.21 5.39 6.93
C ARG A 35 2.64 5.88 7.13
N HIS A 36 3.62 5.18 6.55
CA HIS A 36 5.03 5.59 6.63
C HIS A 36 5.24 7.02 6.09
N LYS A 37 4.59 7.37 4.97
CA LYS A 37 4.68 8.71 4.38
C LYS A 37 4.02 9.78 5.26
N LYS A 38 2.86 9.48 5.85
CA LYS A 38 2.20 10.35 6.83
C LYS A 38 3.14 10.66 7.99
N ASP A 39 3.77 9.64 8.56
CA ASP A 39 4.70 9.78 9.69
C ASP A 39 5.95 10.59 9.30
N GLU A 40 6.46 10.38 8.08
CA GLU A 40 7.57 11.15 7.53
C GLU A 40 7.25 12.65 7.46
N TRP A 41 6.05 13.01 6.98
CA TRP A 41 5.60 14.40 6.92
C TRP A 41 5.31 14.99 8.30
N HIS A 42 4.77 14.18 9.22
CA HIS A 42 4.60 14.59 10.61
C HIS A 42 5.95 14.91 11.28
N ARG A 43 6.98 14.12 11.00
CA ARG A 43 8.34 14.40 11.47
C ARG A 43 8.86 15.73 10.91
N ARG A 44 8.66 15.99 9.61
CA ARG A 44 9.05 17.24 8.95
C ARG A 44 8.31 18.45 9.53
N TYR A 45 7.02 18.31 9.82
CA TYR A 45 6.21 19.33 10.50
C TYR A 45 6.83 19.72 11.85
N ARG A 46 7.22 18.73 12.67
CA ARG A 46 7.84 18.98 13.99
C ARG A 46 9.21 19.65 13.91
N GLN A 47 9.94 19.43 12.82
CA GLN A 47 11.30 19.96 12.63
C GLN A 47 11.33 21.37 12.04
N THR A 48 10.24 21.83 11.43
CA THR A 48 10.23 23.13 10.74
C THR A 48 9.70 24.25 11.62
N THR A 49 10.41 25.39 11.60
CA THR A 49 10.10 26.58 12.41
C THR A 49 9.33 27.64 11.64
N LYS A 50 9.34 27.58 10.30
CA LYS A 50 8.65 28.56 9.45
C LYS A 50 7.16 28.23 9.37
N PRO A 51 6.24 29.17 9.69
CA PRO A 51 4.80 28.91 9.66
C PRO A 51 4.28 28.37 8.32
N GLY A 52 4.77 28.89 7.20
CA GLY A 52 4.37 28.41 5.87
C GLY A 52 4.78 26.96 5.60
N HIS A 53 5.96 26.54 6.07
CA HIS A 53 6.40 25.15 5.94
C HIS A 53 5.59 24.23 6.84
N GLN A 54 5.24 24.67 8.06
CA GLN A 54 4.36 23.93 8.95
C GLN A 54 2.99 23.73 8.32
N ALA A 55 2.39 24.79 7.74
CA ALA A 55 1.10 24.69 7.06
C ALA A 55 1.14 23.68 5.89
N TYR A 56 2.18 23.71 5.08
CA TYR A 56 2.34 22.76 3.98
C TYR A 56 2.57 21.31 4.48
N ALA A 57 3.44 21.12 5.47
CA ALA A 57 3.69 19.79 6.04
C ALA A 57 2.43 19.20 6.67
N GLN A 58 1.64 20.01 7.37
CA GLN A 58 0.34 19.59 7.92
C GLN A 58 -0.64 19.18 6.83
N ARG A 59 -0.70 19.93 5.72
CA ARG A 59 -1.51 19.54 4.55
C ARG A 59 -1.06 18.19 3.98
N GLN A 60 0.24 17.93 3.90
CA GLN A 60 0.77 16.66 3.42
C GLN A 60 0.39 15.50 4.35
N VAL A 61 0.48 15.68 5.67
CA VAL A 61 0.01 14.68 6.65
C VAL A 61 -1.44 14.28 6.38
N LEU A 62 -2.34 15.25 6.26
CA LEU A 62 -3.76 15.00 6.02
C LEU A 62 -4.02 14.30 4.68
N LEU A 63 -3.22 14.62 3.64
CA LEU A 63 -3.31 13.95 2.35
C LEU A 63 -2.95 12.46 2.45
N TRP A 64 -1.84 12.14 3.10
CA TRP A 64 -1.40 10.75 3.25
C TRP A 64 -2.29 9.96 4.20
N GLU A 65 -2.85 10.61 5.23
CA GLU A 65 -3.88 10.02 6.08
C GLU A 65 -5.14 9.66 5.29
N LYS A 66 -5.58 10.55 4.38
CA LYS A 66 -6.71 10.26 3.50
C LYS A 66 -6.42 9.06 2.60
N PHE A 67 -5.24 8.98 1.98
CA PHE A 67 -4.88 7.83 1.15
C PHE A 67 -4.82 6.52 1.95
N GLU A 68 -4.30 6.55 3.17
CA GLU A 68 -4.31 5.39 4.08
C GLU A 68 -5.75 4.92 4.34
N LEU A 69 -6.66 5.84 4.68
CA LEU A 69 -8.06 5.53 4.96
C LEU A 69 -8.81 5.04 3.72
N ASP A 70 -8.63 5.71 2.58
CA ASP A 70 -9.27 5.32 1.32
C ASP A 70 -8.82 3.91 0.90
N ALA A 71 -7.53 3.57 1.07
CA ALA A 71 -7.01 2.23 0.77
C ALA A 71 -7.53 1.16 1.74
N GLN A 72 -7.65 1.47 3.04
CA GLN A 72 -8.25 0.56 4.03
C GLN A 72 -9.74 0.28 3.80
N ASN A 73 -10.44 1.21 3.13
CA ASN A 73 -11.86 1.02 2.79
C ASN A 73 -12.04 0.32 1.43
N ALA A 74 -11.06 0.43 0.54
CA ALA A 74 -11.13 -0.12 -0.82
C ALA A 74 -10.74 -1.59 -0.91
N PHE A 75 -9.80 -2.04 -0.09
CA PHE A 75 -9.34 -3.43 0.03
C PHE A 75 -9.74 -3.98 1.40
#